data_AF-A0A931KWH0-F1
#
_entry.id   AF-A0A931KWH0-F1
#
_cell.length_a   1.000
_cell.length_b   1.000
_cell.length_c   1.000
_cell.angle_alpha   90.00
_cell.angle_beta   90.00
_cell.angle_gamma   90.00
#
_symmetry.space_group_name_H-M   'P 1'
#
loop_
_entity.id
_entity.type
_entity.pdbx_description
1 polymer ?
#
loop_
_entity_poly.entity_id
_entity_poly.type
_entity_poly.pdbx_seq_one_letter_code
_entity_poly.pdbx_strand_id
1 'polypeptide(L)'
;MDEPRGYQVGDVANGYRWNGTSWEPVPPPSPTSAGAPPLLPPPVMGVPTPVPTTTPAQAASGLFWAGVAVALAVSAITYFALHSDSGGIFWFGGYFLTVGLWRRAYARAKAAESRSGTRLSQPARAIAGVVGGAVVVLAIGISLAWIGSYNQPHGLTDKVGSCWTDNGTTVSLVDCADPNADYVAVSIVSTGSERTTCPSEAIGSVTVSGHPDSSLCLDRRGAAGAGTP
;
A
#
# COMPACT_ATOMS: atom_id res chain seq x y z
N MET A 1 -28.55 -15.80 19.78
CA MET A 1 -27.98 -17.15 19.76
C MET A 1 -28.75 -17.88 18.68
N ASP A 2 -28.14 -18.09 17.51
CA ASP A 2 -28.82 -18.80 16.43
C ASP A 2 -28.72 -20.31 16.69
N GLU A 3 -29.86 -20.96 16.79
CA GLU A 3 -29.96 -22.41 16.94
C GLU A 3 -29.51 -23.08 15.63
N PRO A 4 -28.60 -24.06 15.65
CA PRO A 4 -28.16 -24.72 14.44
C PRO A 4 -29.34 -25.46 13.81
N ARG A 5 -29.72 -25.08 12.58
CA ARG A 5 -30.74 -25.81 11.83
C ARG A 5 -30.26 -27.25 11.65
N GLY A 6 -30.99 -28.21 12.22
CA GLY A 6 -30.72 -29.63 12.04
C GLY A 6 -30.81 -30.03 10.56
N TYR A 7 -30.11 -31.12 10.21
CA TYR A 7 -30.13 -31.67 8.86
C TYR A 7 -31.53 -32.19 8.51
N GLN A 8 -32.00 -31.89 7.29
CA GLN A 8 -33.26 -32.40 6.76
C GLN A 8 -33.03 -33.69 5.98
N VAL A 9 -33.99 -34.62 6.06
CA VAL A 9 -33.94 -35.88 5.30
C VAL A 9 -33.81 -35.54 3.81
N GLY A 10 -32.79 -36.08 3.16
CA GLY A 10 -32.46 -35.80 1.76
C GLY A 10 -31.33 -34.79 1.56
N ASP A 11 -30.83 -34.13 2.62
CA ASP A 11 -29.62 -33.31 2.52
C ASP A 11 -28.45 -34.16 1.99
N VAL A 12 -27.71 -33.62 1.01
CA VAL A 12 -26.56 -34.30 0.42
C VAL A 12 -25.28 -33.53 0.72
N ALA A 13 -24.30 -34.20 1.34
CA ALA A 13 -22.99 -33.63 1.65
C ALA A 13 -21.89 -34.66 1.40
N ASN A 14 -20.86 -34.28 0.64
CA ASN A 14 -19.68 -35.12 0.36
C ASN A 14 -20.00 -36.51 -0.23
N GLY A 15 -21.05 -36.63 -1.04
CA GLY A 15 -21.46 -37.91 -1.63
C GLY A 15 -22.26 -38.83 -0.70
N TYR A 16 -22.67 -38.32 0.46
CA TYR A 16 -23.60 -39.00 1.36
C TYR A 16 -24.94 -38.26 1.41
N ARG A 17 -26.03 -38.98 1.64
CA ARG A 17 -27.39 -38.46 1.88
C ARG A 17 -27.78 -38.65 3.35
N TRP A 18 -28.42 -37.66 3.96
CA TRP A 18 -28.97 -37.79 5.30
C TRP A 18 -30.32 -38.52 5.25
N ASN A 19 -30.43 -39.68 5.91
CA ASN A 19 -31.69 -40.45 5.97
C ASN A 19 -32.57 -40.09 7.18
N GLY A 20 -32.18 -39.09 7.99
CA GLY A 20 -32.84 -38.72 9.25
C GLY A 20 -32.16 -39.24 10.51
N THR A 21 -31.31 -40.26 10.38
CA THR A 21 -30.59 -40.89 11.50
C THR A 21 -29.09 -41.06 11.24
N SER A 22 -28.70 -41.25 9.99
CA SER A 22 -27.31 -41.44 9.56
C SER A 22 -27.08 -40.95 8.13
N TRP A 23 -25.80 -40.75 7.79
CA TRP A 23 -25.34 -40.44 6.45
C TRP A 23 -25.12 -41.73 5.66
N GLU A 24 -25.83 -41.91 4.55
CA GLU A 24 -25.71 -43.06 3.64
C GLU A 24 -25.00 -42.68 2.33
N PRO A 25 -24.14 -43.53 1.76
CA PRO A 25 -23.50 -43.24 0.48
C PRO A 25 -24.53 -43.13 -0.66
N VAL A 26 -24.38 -42.12 -1.52
CA VAL A 26 -25.20 -42.01 -2.74
C VAL A 26 -24.61 -42.92 -3.82
N PRO A 27 -25.39 -43.87 -4.37
CA PRO A 27 -24.90 -44.71 -5.48
C PRO A 27 -24.50 -43.84 -6.67
N PRO A 28 -23.37 -44.15 -7.34
CA PRO A 28 -23.02 -43.47 -8.58
C PRO A 28 -24.13 -43.68 -9.62
N PRO A 29 -24.44 -42.67 -10.45
CA PRO A 29 -25.45 -42.82 -11.49
C PRO A 29 -25.05 -43.99 -12.39
N SER A 30 -25.93 -44.99 -12.48
CA SER A 30 -25.72 -46.10 -13.39
C SER A 30 -25.61 -45.53 -14.81
N PRO A 31 -24.62 -45.96 -15.62
CA PRO A 31 -24.53 -45.52 -17.01
C PRO A 31 -25.78 -45.99 -17.73
N THR A 32 -26.67 -45.05 -18.05
CA THR A 32 -27.85 -45.30 -18.87
C THR A 32 -27.37 -45.81 -20.22
N SER A 33 -27.60 -47.10 -20.47
CA SER A 33 -27.32 -47.74 -21.74
C SER A 33 -28.16 -47.06 -22.82
N ALA A 34 -27.51 -46.21 -23.61
CA ALA A 34 -28.12 -45.53 -24.75
C ALA A 34 -28.44 -46.57 -25.84
N GLY A 35 -29.71 -46.94 -25.97
CA GLY A 35 -30.17 -47.82 -27.04
C GLY A 35 -31.67 -47.70 -27.29
N ALA A 36 -32.01 -47.15 -28.47
CA ALA A 36 -33.29 -47.12 -29.20
C ALA A 36 -34.31 -45.98 -28.91
N PRO A 37 -34.61 -45.12 -29.93
CA PRO A 37 -35.85 -44.34 -30.05
C PRO A 37 -36.78 -44.92 -31.14
N PRO A 38 -38.03 -44.41 -31.35
CA PRO A 38 -38.85 -43.52 -30.52
C PRO A 38 -40.31 -44.01 -30.35
N LEU A 39 -40.91 -43.87 -29.16
CA LEU A 39 -42.38 -43.73 -29.06
C LEU A 39 -42.74 -42.73 -27.96
N LEU A 40 -43.30 -41.59 -28.43
CA LEU A 40 -44.06 -40.53 -27.77
C LEU A 40 -43.39 -39.71 -26.64
N PRO A 41 -43.42 -38.36 -26.72
CA PRO A 41 -42.89 -37.50 -25.66
C PRO A 41 -43.86 -37.42 -24.46
N PRO A 42 -43.46 -37.82 -23.23
CA PRO A 42 -44.13 -37.39 -22.01
C PRO A 42 -43.80 -35.92 -21.70
N PRO A 43 -44.62 -35.25 -20.86
CA PRO A 43 -44.42 -33.84 -20.52
C PRO A 43 -43.03 -33.62 -19.92
N VAL A 44 -42.29 -32.70 -20.53
CA VAL A 44 -40.95 -32.28 -20.11
C VAL A 44 -41.06 -31.65 -18.71
N MET A 45 -40.82 -32.45 -17.67
CA MET A 45 -40.47 -31.91 -16.36
C MET A 45 -39.08 -31.29 -16.49
N GLY A 46 -39.00 -29.99 -16.19
CA GLY A 46 -37.84 -29.15 -16.43
C GLY A 46 -36.54 -29.80 -16.00
N VAL A 47 -35.66 -30.00 -16.97
CA VAL A 47 -34.25 -30.36 -16.74
C VAL A 47 -33.69 -29.29 -15.80
N PRO A 48 -33.23 -29.65 -14.59
CA PRO A 48 -32.58 -28.68 -13.72
C PRO A 48 -31.37 -28.14 -14.48
N THR A 49 -31.40 -26.84 -14.72
CA THR A 49 -30.31 -26.12 -15.37
C THR A 49 -29.03 -26.46 -14.59
N PRO A 50 -27.94 -26.92 -15.23
CA PRO A 50 -26.71 -27.23 -14.53
C PRO A 50 -26.26 -25.98 -13.79
N VAL A 51 -26.36 -26.00 -12.46
CA VAL A 51 -25.85 -24.93 -11.61
C VAL A 51 -24.35 -24.89 -11.90
N PRO A 52 -23.78 -23.73 -12.28
CA PRO A 52 -22.35 -23.64 -12.51
C PRO A 52 -21.64 -23.94 -11.20
N THR A 53 -21.11 -25.15 -11.08
CA THR A 53 -20.23 -25.56 -10.00
C THR A 53 -18.93 -24.80 -10.18
N THR A 54 -18.90 -23.57 -9.68
CA THR A 54 -17.67 -22.82 -9.53
C THR A 54 -16.84 -23.58 -8.52
N THR A 55 -15.84 -24.29 -9.01
CA THR A 55 -14.94 -25.05 -8.15
C THR A 55 -14.27 -24.07 -7.18
N PRO A 56 -14.11 -24.41 -5.90
CA PRO A 56 -13.51 -23.52 -4.90
C PRO A 56 -12.09 -23.05 -5.29
N ALA A 57 -11.41 -23.79 -6.18
CA ALA A 57 -10.14 -23.40 -6.78
C ALA A 57 -10.23 -22.16 -7.68
N GLN A 58 -11.30 -22.00 -8.48
CA GLN A 58 -11.50 -20.82 -9.33
C GLN A 58 -11.87 -19.57 -8.51
N ALA A 59 -12.63 -19.73 -7.41
CA ALA A 59 -12.93 -18.63 -6.52
C ALA A 59 -11.67 -18.10 -5.78
N ALA A 60 -10.72 -19.00 -5.47
CA ALA A 60 -9.47 -18.63 -4.81
C ALA A 60 -8.52 -17.83 -5.72
N SER A 61 -8.50 -18.10 -7.04
CA SER A 61 -7.63 -17.38 -7.97
C SER A 61 -8.08 -15.93 -8.20
N GLY A 62 -9.40 -15.69 -8.25
CA GLY A 62 -9.96 -14.34 -8.40
C GLY A 62 -9.60 -13.40 -7.26
N LEU A 63 -9.66 -13.89 -6.01
CA LEU A 63 -9.29 -13.12 -4.83
C LEU A 63 -7.78 -12.83 -4.75
N PHE A 64 -6.94 -13.76 -5.20
CA PHE A 64 -5.49 -13.54 -5.26
C PHE A 64 -5.14 -12.41 -6.24
N TRP A 65 -5.66 -12.46 -7.47
CA TRP A 65 -5.38 -11.44 -8.48
C TRP A 65 -5.98 -10.08 -8.13
N ALA A 66 -7.16 -10.05 -7.49
CA ALA A 66 -7.72 -8.82 -6.94
C ALA A 66 -6.78 -8.18 -5.89
N GLY A 67 -6.16 -9.00 -5.02
CA GLY A 67 -5.17 -8.54 -4.06
C GLY A 67 -3.91 -7.95 -4.71
N VAL A 68 -3.39 -8.60 -5.76
CA VAL A 68 -2.24 -8.09 -6.53
C VAL A 68 -2.57 -6.76 -7.21
N ALA A 69 -3.75 -6.64 -7.83
CA ALA A 69 -4.17 -5.40 -8.48
C ALA A 69 -4.27 -4.22 -7.49
N VAL A 70 -4.82 -4.46 -6.29
CA VAL A 70 -4.88 -3.44 -5.23
C VAL A 70 -3.48 -3.03 -4.76
N ALA A 71 -2.57 -3.99 -4.55
CA ALA A 71 -1.20 -3.69 -4.13
C ALA A 71 -0.43 -2.86 -5.17
N LEU A 72 -0.58 -3.18 -6.46
CA LEU A 72 0.02 -2.40 -7.54
C LEU A 72 -0.58 -0.99 -7.63
N ALA A 73 -1.90 -0.85 -7.49
CA ALA A 73 -2.56 0.46 -7.52
C ALA A 73 -2.09 1.37 -6.36
N VAL A 74 -2.01 0.83 -5.14
CA VAL A 74 -1.50 1.58 -3.97
C VAL A 74 -0.03 1.97 -4.14
N SER A 75 0.79 1.07 -4.70
CA SER A 75 2.20 1.36 -4.98
C SER A 75 2.37 2.48 -6.01
N ALA A 76 1.58 2.46 -7.08
CA ALA A 76 1.60 3.51 -8.11
C ALA A 76 1.19 4.88 -7.56
N ILE A 77 0.11 4.94 -6.77
CA ILE A 77 -0.34 6.19 -6.13
C ILE A 77 0.74 6.73 -5.18
N THR A 78 1.38 5.85 -4.40
CA THR A 78 2.46 6.24 -3.49
C THR A 78 3.67 6.78 -4.26
N TYR A 79 4.06 6.13 -5.36
CA TYR A 79 5.15 6.59 -6.22
C TYR A 79 4.90 7.99 -6.77
N PHE A 80 3.69 8.26 -7.27
CA PHE A 80 3.31 9.58 -7.76
C PHE A 80 3.29 10.65 -6.66
N ALA A 81 2.75 10.31 -5.48
CA ALA A 81 2.75 11.23 -4.33
C ALA A 81 4.16 11.56 -3.81
N LEU A 82 5.12 10.63 -3.97
CA LEU A 82 6.52 10.83 -3.59
C LEU A 82 7.28 11.73 -4.57
N HIS A 83 6.88 11.77 -5.84
CA HIS A 83 7.54 12.57 -6.88
C HIS A 83 6.81 13.87 -7.20
N SER A 84 5.66 14.12 -6.58
CA SER A 84 5.00 15.41 -6.68
C SER A 84 5.63 16.41 -5.72
N ASP A 85 6.02 17.59 -6.22
CA ASP A 85 6.62 18.70 -5.45
C ASP A 85 5.71 19.25 -4.33
N SER A 86 4.49 18.74 -4.22
CA SER A 86 3.54 19.05 -3.15
C SER A 86 3.79 18.10 -1.99
N GLY A 87 4.61 18.55 -1.02
CA GLY A 87 4.86 17.85 0.25
C GLY A 87 3.55 17.42 0.92
N GLY A 88 3.20 16.14 0.74
CA GLY A 88 1.93 15.57 1.14
C GLY A 88 2.09 14.68 2.37
N ILE A 89 1.21 14.91 3.35
CA ILE A 89 1.00 14.02 4.50
C ILE A 89 0.71 12.60 4.00
N PHE A 90 1.64 11.67 4.21
CA PHE A 90 1.44 10.28 3.81
C PHE A 90 0.27 9.66 4.59
N TRP A 91 -0.76 9.23 3.86
CA TRP A 91 -1.95 8.61 4.43
C TRP A 91 -1.67 7.16 4.84
N PHE A 92 -1.13 6.98 6.05
CA PHE A 92 -0.92 5.66 6.67
C PHE A 92 -2.18 4.77 6.71
N GLY A 93 -3.38 5.38 6.59
CA GLY A 93 -4.65 4.68 6.57
C GLY A 93 -4.75 3.57 5.51
N GLY A 94 -4.16 3.77 4.33
CA GLY A 94 -4.18 2.78 3.24
C GLY A 94 -3.34 1.54 3.55
N TYR A 95 -2.21 1.73 4.23
CA TYR A 95 -1.35 0.64 4.65
C TYR A 95 -2.04 -0.23 5.71
N PHE A 96 -2.63 0.40 6.74
CA PHE A 96 -3.36 -0.34 7.78
C PHE A 96 -4.57 -1.10 7.23
N LEU A 97 -5.30 -0.52 6.28
CA LEU A 97 -6.40 -1.19 5.60
C LEU A 97 -5.91 -2.43 4.84
N THR A 98 -4.81 -2.30 4.11
CA THR A 98 -4.22 -3.39 3.31
C THR A 98 -3.77 -4.54 4.22
N VAL A 99 -3.05 -4.24 5.31
CA VAL A 99 -2.65 -5.25 6.30
C VAL A 99 -3.86 -5.90 6.96
N GLY A 100 -4.90 -5.13 7.28
CA GLY A 100 -6.15 -5.63 7.84
C GLY A 100 -6.87 -6.61 6.90
N LEU A 101 -6.97 -6.28 5.61
CA LEU A 101 -7.55 -7.16 4.59
C LEU A 101 -6.73 -8.44 4.41
N TRP A 102 -5.40 -8.33 4.40
CA TRP A 102 -4.51 -9.48 4.29
C TRP A 102 -4.65 -10.43 5.49
N ARG A 103 -4.70 -9.89 6.71
CA ARG A 103 -4.89 -10.67 7.94
C ARG A 103 -6.25 -11.40 7.93
N ARG A 104 -7.30 -10.75 7.43
CA ARG A 104 -8.64 -11.35 7.30
C ARG A 104 -8.68 -12.44 6.23
N ALA A 105 -8.03 -12.24 5.09
CA ALA A 105 -7.90 -13.23 4.03
C ALA A 105 -7.13 -14.46 4.52
N TYR A 106 -6.01 -14.26 5.21
CA TYR A 106 -5.21 -15.34 5.79
C TYR A 106 -5.98 -16.15 6.84
N ALA A 107 -6.72 -15.47 7.73
CA ALA A 107 -7.56 -16.15 8.71
C ALA A 107 -8.64 -17.03 8.06
N ARG A 108 -9.25 -16.57 6.97
CA ARG A 108 -10.23 -17.36 6.20
C ARG A 108 -9.59 -18.56 5.49
N ALA A 109 -8.42 -18.39 4.90
CA ALA A 109 -7.67 -19.49 4.29
C ALA A 109 -7.33 -20.57 5.33
N LYS A 110 -6.85 -20.17 6.51
CA LYS A 110 -6.52 -21.10 7.60
C LYS A 110 -7.76 -21.82 8.16
N ALA A 111 -8.89 -21.13 8.26
CA ALA A 111 -10.16 -21.73 8.66
C ALA A 111 -10.69 -22.72 7.60
N ALA A 112 -10.41 -22.49 6.32
CA ALA A 112 -10.74 -23.44 5.25
C ALA A 112 -9.90 -24.71 5.34
N GLU A 113 -8.59 -24.60 5.60
CA GLU A 113 -7.69 -25.76 5.79
C GLU A 113 -8.16 -26.68 6.93
N SER A 114 -8.66 -26.11 8.03
CA SER A 114 -9.16 -26.92 9.15
C SER A 114 -10.42 -27.74 8.84
N ARG A 115 -11.18 -27.36 7.79
CA ARG A 115 -12.44 -28.03 7.43
C ARG A 115 -12.29 -29.02 6.29
N SER A 116 -11.38 -28.77 5.35
CA SER A 116 -11.24 -29.59 4.14
C SER A 116 -10.37 -30.83 4.33
N GLY A 117 -9.55 -30.91 5.39
CA GLY A 117 -8.64 -32.04 5.66
C GLY A 117 -7.55 -32.25 4.59
N THR A 118 -7.64 -31.55 3.47
CA THR A 118 -6.71 -31.58 2.35
C THR A 118 -5.61 -30.58 2.65
N ARG A 119 -4.43 -31.09 2.99
CA ARG A 119 -3.23 -30.24 3.12
C ARG A 119 -2.90 -29.69 1.75
N LEU A 120 -2.72 -28.37 1.65
CA LEU A 120 -2.10 -27.75 0.47
C LEU A 120 -0.82 -28.50 0.15
N SER A 121 -0.60 -28.81 -1.14
CA SER A 121 0.63 -29.43 -1.60
C SER A 121 1.83 -28.57 -1.15
N GLN A 122 2.91 -29.22 -0.72
CA GLN A 122 4.15 -28.57 -0.30
C GLN A 122 4.58 -27.36 -1.17
N PRO A 123 4.52 -27.41 -2.51
CA PRO A 123 4.89 -26.26 -3.33
C PRO A 123 3.98 -25.03 -3.14
N ALA A 124 2.68 -25.22 -2.92
CA ALA A 124 1.75 -24.10 -2.72
C ALA A 124 1.99 -23.38 -1.38
N ARG A 125 2.41 -24.13 -0.34
CA ARG A 125 2.84 -23.53 0.95
C ARG A 125 4.15 -22.76 0.82
N ALA A 126 5.09 -23.26 0.01
CA ALA A 126 6.36 -22.58 -0.24
C ALA A 126 6.15 -21.25 -0.97
N ILE A 127 5.30 -21.23 -2.02
CA ILE A 127 5.00 -20.02 -2.79
C ILE A 127 4.29 -18.98 -1.91
N ALA A 128 3.30 -19.39 -1.11
CA ALA A 128 2.60 -18.48 -0.19
C ALA A 128 3.53 -17.89 0.88
N GLY A 129 4.48 -18.69 1.40
CA GLY A 129 5.47 -18.24 2.36
C GLY A 129 6.49 -17.27 1.76
N VAL A 130 7.00 -17.55 0.56
CA VAL A 130 8.00 -16.72 -0.14
C VAL A 130 7.39 -15.40 -0.59
N VAL A 131 6.20 -15.42 -1.19
CA VAL A 131 5.51 -14.18 -1.63
C VAL A 131 5.09 -13.34 -0.42
N GLY A 132 4.56 -13.96 0.63
CA GLY A 132 4.22 -13.24 1.86
C GLY A 132 5.44 -12.65 2.58
N GLY A 133 6.54 -13.41 2.65
CA GLY A 133 7.79 -12.94 3.24
C GLY A 133 8.42 -11.79 2.45
N ALA A 134 8.46 -11.90 1.13
CA ALA A 134 9.03 -10.86 0.26
C ALA A 134 8.27 -9.54 0.36
N VAL A 135 6.93 -9.57 0.44
CA VAL A 135 6.10 -8.35 0.61
C VAL A 135 6.37 -7.67 1.96
N VAL A 136 6.53 -8.44 3.04
CA VAL A 136 6.83 -7.89 4.37
C VAL A 136 8.24 -7.28 4.41
N VAL A 137 9.23 -7.95 3.83
CA VAL A 137 10.61 -7.44 3.77
C VAL A 137 10.70 -6.17 2.94
N LEU A 138 10.02 -6.11 1.79
CA LEU A 138 9.96 -4.90 0.97
C LEU A 138 9.26 -3.75 1.70
N ALA A 139 8.16 -4.02 2.42
CA ALA A 139 7.48 -2.99 3.21
C ALA A 139 8.35 -2.44 4.35
N ILE A 140 9.09 -3.30 5.05
CA ILE A 140 10.02 -2.88 6.11
C ILE A 140 11.23 -2.12 5.52
N GLY A 141 11.81 -2.61 4.42
CA GLY A 141 12.95 -1.97 3.77
C GLY A 141 12.63 -0.55 3.28
N ILE A 142 11.46 -0.36 2.66
CA ILE A 142 10.99 0.97 2.24
C ILE A 142 10.73 1.88 3.44
N SER A 143 10.19 1.34 4.54
CA SER A 143 9.95 2.11 5.77
C SER A 143 11.25 2.55 6.46
N LEU A 144 12.26 1.68 6.51
CA LEU A 144 13.57 2.00 7.11
C LEU A 144 14.38 2.98 6.27
N ALA A 145 14.30 2.89 4.93
CA ALA A 145 14.92 3.88 4.04
C ALA A 145 14.31 5.28 4.25
N TRP A 146 13.01 5.36 4.55
CA TRP A 146 12.31 6.61 4.85
C TRP A 146 12.68 7.22 6.21
N ILE A 147 12.92 6.42 7.25
CA ILE A 147 13.37 6.93 8.57
C ILE A 147 14.75 7.62 8.46
N GLY A 148 15.61 7.18 7.54
CA GLY A 148 16.87 7.87 7.22
C GLY A 148 16.65 9.29 6.67
N SER A 149 15.56 9.52 5.94
CA SER A 149 15.20 10.84 5.40
C SER A 149 14.48 11.74 6.40
N TYR A 150 13.83 11.18 7.45
CA TYR A 150 13.19 11.98 8.51
C TYR A 150 14.16 12.61 9.53
N ASN A 151 15.44 12.25 9.47
CA ASN A 151 16.48 12.90 10.28
C ASN A 151 17.07 14.15 9.63
N GLN A 152 16.56 14.57 8.47
CA GLN A 152 16.75 15.94 8.01
C GLN A 152 15.94 16.84 8.97
N PRO A 153 16.51 17.90 9.55
CA PRO A 153 15.78 18.79 10.45
C PRO A 153 14.57 19.40 9.72
N HIS A 154 13.41 18.79 9.93
CA HIS A 154 12.13 19.21 9.37
C HIS A 154 11.80 20.60 9.89
N GLY A 155 11.98 21.61 9.03
CA GLY A 155 11.55 22.98 9.33
C GLY A 155 12.47 24.05 8.78
N LEU A 156 13.69 23.69 8.42
CA LEU A 156 14.63 24.64 7.85
C LEU A 156 14.39 24.72 6.33
N THR A 157 13.54 25.66 5.93
CA THR A 157 13.34 25.98 4.51
C THR A 157 14.32 27.06 4.10
N ASP A 158 14.95 26.90 2.96
CA ASP A 158 15.79 27.87 2.25
C ASP A 158 14.97 29.02 1.66
N LYS A 159 14.30 29.76 2.55
CA LYS A 159 13.46 30.92 2.23
C LYS A 159 14.02 32.19 2.84
N VAL A 160 13.51 33.33 2.37
CA VAL A 160 13.71 34.61 3.06
C VAL A 160 13.27 34.48 4.52
N GLY A 161 14.11 34.94 5.45
CA GLY A 161 13.96 34.79 6.89
C GLY A 161 14.66 33.55 7.47
N SER A 162 15.25 32.69 6.63
CA SER A 162 16.05 31.55 7.12
C SER A 162 17.39 31.99 7.69
N CYS A 163 17.88 31.24 8.68
CA CYS A 163 19.12 31.53 9.37
C CYS A 163 20.25 30.59 8.96
N TRP A 164 21.44 31.14 8.88
CA TRP A 164 22.63 30.46 8.36
C TRP A 164 23.82 30.72 9.27
N THR A 165 24.68 29.73 9.40
CA THR A 165 25.97 29.84 10.10
C THR A 165 27.10 29.59 9.12
N ASP A 166 28.23 30.26 9.32
CA ASP A 166 29.45 30.06 8.53
C ASP A 166 30.53 29.40 9.39
N ASN A 167 30.87 28.16 9.05
CA ASN A 167 31.94 27.41 9.72
C ASN A 167 33.34 27.69 9.12
N GLY A 168 33.49 28.76 8.33
CA GLY A 168 34.72 29.18 7.67
C GLY A 168 35.06 28.41 6.39
N THR A 169 34.30 27.37 6.07
CA THR A 169 34.48 26.55 4.84
C THR A 169 33.18 26.32 4.09
N THR A 170 32.06 26.27 4.81
CA THR A 170 30.73 26.03 4.27
C THR A 170 29.70 26.81 5.07
N VAL A 171 28.69 27.32 4.37
CA VAL A 171 27.54 28.00 4.96
C VAL A 171 26.42 26.97 5.08
N SER A 172 25.93 26.73 6.28
CA SER A 172 24.89 25.73 6.55
C SER A 172 23.65 26.36 7.18
N LEU A 173 22.49 25.86 6.77
CA LEU A 173 21.18 26.26 7.27
C LEU A 173 21.02 25.79 8.72
N VAL A 174 20.67 26.69 9.63
CA VAL A 174 20.54 26.42 11.07
C VAL A 174 19.26 27.03 11.64
N ASP A 175 18.83 26.53 12.80
CA ASP A 175 17.70 27.11 13.51
C ASP A 175 18.00 28.58 13.86
N CYS A 176 17.02 29.46 13.64
CA CYS A 176 17.15 30.85 14.04
C CYS A 176 17.26 31.03 15.56
N ALA A 177 16.91 30.03 16.37
CA ALA A 177 17.17 30.04 17.80
C ALA A 177 18.62 29.68 18.16
N ASP A 178 19.43 29.20 17.20
CA ASP A 178 20.83 28.85 17.44
C ASP A 178 21.65 30.13 17.73
N PRO A 179 22.42 30.18 18.83
CA PRO A 179 23.27 31.33 19.15
C PRO A 179 24.39 31.56 18.12
N ASN A 180 24.71 30.58 17.28
CA ASN A 180 25.74 30.66 16.23
C ASN A 180 25.14 31.00 14.84
N ALA A 181 23.88 31.39 14.77
CA ALA A 181 23.24 31.83 13.53
C ALA A 181 23.72 33.25 13.16
N ASP A 182 24.81 33.32 12.41
CA ASP A 182 25.49 34.57 12.03
C ASP A 182 24.76 35.38 10.94
N TYR A 183 23.95 34.73 10.11
CA TYR A 183 23.33 35.34 8.94
C TYR A 183 21.84 35.06 8.82
N VAL A 184 21.11 35.97 8.17
CA VAL A 184 19.70 35.84 7.82
C VAL A 184 19.51 36.10 6.33
N ALA A 185 18.74 35.25 5.65
CA ALA A 185 18.39 35.45 4.26
C ALA A 185 17.36 36.59 4.11
N VAL A 186 17.69 37.65 3.37
CA VAL A 186 16.82 38.84 3.24
C VAL A 186 16.05 38.91 1.92
N SER A 187 16.59 38.30 0.87
CA SER A 187 15.95 38.28 -0.44
C SER A 187 16.41 37.08 -1.25
N ILE A 188 15.56 36.66 -2.20
CA ILE A 188 15.90 35.68 -3.23
C ILE A 188 16.10 36.42 -4.55
N VAL A 189 17.17 36.11 -5.26
CA VAL A 189 17.53 36.74 -6.54
C VAL A 189 17.76 35.64 -7.57
N SER A 190 17.23 35.83 -8.77
CA SER A 190 17.46 34.90 -9.87
C SER A 190 18.84 35.14 -10.48
N THR A 191 19.67 34.10 -10.57
CA THR A 191 21.05 34.17 -11.10
C THR A 191 21.10 34.28 -12.63
N GLY A 192 19.96 34.15 -13.32
CA GLY A 192 19.86 34.17 -14.79
C GLY A 192 19.87 35.54 -15.48
N SER A 193 19.90 36.65 -14.72
CA SER A 193 19.96 38.00 -15.29
C SER A 193 21.23 38.71 -14.83
N GLU A 194 22.03 39.18 -15.78
CA GLU A 194 23.44 39.67 -15.75
C GLU A 194 23.95 40.55 -14.58
N ARG A 195 23.12 40.88 -13.58
CA ARG A 195 23.60 41.36 -12.28
C ARG A 195 22.70 40.83 -11.17
N THR A 196 23.15 39.79 -10.49
CA THR A 196 22.70 39.44 -9.14
C THR A 196 23.04 40.60 -8.21
N THR A 197 22.21 41.64 -8.20
CA THR A 197 22.43 42.81 -7.35
C THR A 197 21.71 42.51 -6.05
N CYS A 198 22.37 41.77 -5.17
CA CYS A 198 21.94 41.77 -3.79
C CYS A 198 21.94 43.23 -3.29
N PRO A 199 21.02 43.61 -2.37
CA PRO A 199 21.07 44.93 -1.75
C PRO A 199 22.48 45.15 -1.18
N SER A 200 22.95 46.40 -1.15
CA SER A 200 24.32 46.74 -0.71
C SER A 200 24.65 46.32 0.72
N GLU A 201 23.62 45.94 1.49
CA GLU A 201 23.69 45.45 2.86
C GLU A 201 23.99 43.95 2.92
N ALA A 202 23.78 43.20 1.84
CA ALA A 202 24.06 41.78 1.80
C ALA A 202 25.56 41.51 1.68
N ILE A 203 26.06 40.62 2.54
CA ILE A 203 27.47 40.29 2.66
C ILE A 203 27.85 39.14 1.70
N GLY A 204 26.88 38.34 1.29
CA GLY A 204 27.10 37.23 0.35
C GLY A 204 25.81 36.65 -0.20
N SER A 205 25.96 35.66 -1.07
CA SER A 205 24.83 34.90 -1.61
C SER A 205 25.08 33.40 -1.56
N VAL A 206 24.05 32.62 -1.28
CA VAL A 206 24.07 31.14 -1.29
C VAL A 206 23.12 30.61 -2.36
N THR A 207 23.57 29.65 -3.16
CA THR A 207 22.71 28.96 -4.12
C THR A 207 21.76 28.02 -3.41
N VAL A 208 20.48 28.09 -3.78
CA VAL A 208 19.41 27.29 -3.19
C VAL A 208 19.51 25.85 -3.69
N SER A 209 19.48 24.88 -2.77
CA SER A 209 19.56 23.47 -3.14
C SER A 209 18.28 23.06 -3.87
N GLY A 210 18.41 22.58 -5.11
CA GLY A 210 17.27 22.25 -5.97
C GLY A 210 16.78 23.39 -6.87
N HIS A 211 17.32 24.61 -6.74
CA HIS A 211 17.00 25.75 -7.62
C HIS A 211 18.29 26.44 -8.06
N PRO A 212 19.00 25.91 -9.08
CA PRO A 212 20.31 26.42 -9.52
C PRO A 212 20.25 27.87 -10.03
N ASP A 213 19.07 28.31 -10.47
CA ASP A 213 18.82 29.64 -11.02
C ASP A 213 18.40 30.66 -9.93
N SER A 214 18.52 30.30 -8.66
CA SER A 214 18.18 31.17 -7.52
C SER A 214 19.28 31.20 -6.47
N SER A 215 19.65 32.40 -6.04
CA SER A 215 20.52 32.64 -4.91
C SER A 215 19.81 33.45 -3.82
N LEU A 216 20.09 33.13 -2.56
CA LEU A 216 19.63 33.87 -1.40
C LEU A 216 20.70 34.88 -1.01
N CYS A 217 20.33 36.15 -0.87
CA CYS A 217 21.20 37.17 -0.32
C CYS A 217 21.18 37.10 1.22
N LEU A 218 22.36 37.03 1.83
CA LEU A 218 22.55 36.89 3.27
C LEU A 218 22.99 38.23 3.88
N ASP A 219 22.34 38.63 4.97
CA ASP A 219 22.71 39.76 5.81
C ASP A 219 23.20 39.27 7.19
N ARG A 220 24.11 40.00 7.84
CA ARG A 220 24.65 39.63 9.15
C ARG A 220 23.63 39.91 10.25
N ARG A 221 23.33 38.88 11.02
CA ARG A 221 22.41 38.93 12.15
C ARG A 221 23.03 39.77 13.27
N GLY A 222 22.59 41.02 13.37
CA GLY A 222 23.12 42.01 14.31
C GLY A 222 23.28 43.40 13.71
N ALA A 223 23.26 43.54 12.38
CA ALA A 223 23.21 44.86 11.73
C ALA A 223 21.79 45.47 11.76
N ALA A 224 20.75 44.65 11.64
CA ALA A 224 19.35 45.09 11.59
C ALA A 224 18.73 45.52 12.94
N GLY A 225 19.52 45.58 14.02
CA GLY A 225 19.06 45.99 15.36
C GLY A 225 19.34 47.46 15.73
N ALA A 226 20.03 48.22 14.87
CA ALA A 226 20.36 49.63 15.15
C ALA A 226 19.53 50.63 14.34
N GLY A 227 18.43 50.19 13.71
CA GLY A 227 17.58 51.02 12.88
C GLY A 227 16.10 50.73 13.10
N THR A 228 15.51 51.36 14.12
CA THR A 228 14.08 51.67 14.15
C THR A 228 13.95 53.05 14.82
N PRO A 229 12.96 53.86 14.38
CA PRO A 229 13.08 55.21 13.82
C PRO A 229 13.67 56.31 14.70
#